data_AF-A0A926CG56-F1
#
_entry.id   AF-A0A926CG56-F1
#
_cell.length_a   1.000
_cell.length_b   1.000
_cell.length_c   1.000
_cell.angle_alpha   90.00
_cell.angle_beta   90.00
_cell.angle_gamma   90.00
#
_symmetry.space_group_name_H-M   'P 1'
#
loop_
_entity.id
_entity.type
_entity.pdbx_description
1 polymer ?
#
loop_
_entity_poly.entity_id
_entity_poly.type
_entity_poly.pdbx_seq_one_letter_code
_entity_poly.pdbx_strand_id
1 'polypeptide(L)'
;MFQMTPAAYAPASKPVLATPRVQIGAQVFWVLFVVQALLVVIGATTAIRALPVLPAAAVVPDYGLVREAVLQRVNGQTLDPLVDVAAGVRAPASSVRGFSLHGQVYYYYFEGRQRFDPLSQQPSSANQARVVLRDQGGEATLVIYTLISER
;
A
#
# COMPACT_ATOMS: atom_id res chain seq x y z
N MET A 1 68.24 87.14 5.70
CA MET A 1 68.25 85.87 4.96
C MET A 1 67.76 84.79 5.91
N PHE A 2 66.45 84.51 5.94
CA PHE A 2 65.84 83.54 6.84
C PHE A 2 65.55 82.26 6.06
N GLN A 3 66.23 81.16 6.41
CA GLN A 3 65.89 79.83 5.92
C GLN A 3 64.71 79.29 6.73
N MET A 4 63.54 79.12 6.09
CA MET A 4 62.43 78.37 6.65
C MET A 4 62.59 76.90 6.25
N THR A 5 62.88 76.04 7.22
CA THR A 5 62.84 74.59 7.08
C THR A 5 61.38 74.16 6.91
N PRO A 6 61.00 73.40 5.87
CA PRO A 6 59.64 72.89 5.78
C PRO A 6 59.45 71.76 6.80
N ALA A 7 58.46 71.93 7.68
CA ALA A 7 58.00 70.88 8.58
C ALA A 7 57.43 69.72 7.74
N ALA A 8 57.97 68.51 7.94
CA ALA A 8 57.48 67.30 7.29
C ALA A 8 56.05 67.00 7.75
N TYR A 9 55.09 67.07 6.82
CA TYR A 9 53.71 66.67 7.04
C TYR A 9 53.62 65.13 7.06
N ALA A 10 53.41 64.54 8.23
CA ALA A 10 53.09 63.13 8.37
C ALA A 10 51.57 62.94 8.23
N PRO A 11 51.06 62.22 7.21
CA PRO A 11 49.63 61.99 7.09
C PRO A 11 49.17 61.04 8.19
N ALA A 12 48.13 61.47 8.94
CA ALA A 12 47.46 60.64 9.93
C ALA A 12 46.84 59.40 9.25
N SER A 13 47.30 58.20 9.62
CA SER A 13 46.72 56.95 9.15
C SER A 13 45.31 56.78 9.74
N LYS A 14 44.28 56.75 8.88
CA LYS A 14 42.90 56.48 9.30
C LYS A 14 42.80 55.05 9.88
N PRO A 15 42.19 54.86 11.06
CA PRO A 15 41.96 53.51 11.57
C PRO A 15 40.95 52.79 10.67
N VAL A 16 41.38 51.68 10.06
CA VAL A 16 40.51 50.79 9.30
C VAL A 16 39.65 50.03 10.30
N LEU A 17 38.35 50.33 10.35
CA LEU A 17 37.37 49.54 11.09
C LEU A 17 37.31 48.15 10.48
N ALA A 18 37.85 47.16 11.19
CA ALA A 18 37.72 45.76 10.82
C ALA A 18 36.24 45.35 10.91
N THR A 19 35.60 45.12 9.76
CA THR A 19 34.24 44.58 9.71
C THR A 19 34.26 43.17 10.31
N PRO A 20 33.46 42.85 11.34
CA PRO A 20 33.45 41.51 11.91
C PRO A 20 32.93 40.52 10.87
N ARG A 21 33.81 39.66 10.37
CA ARG A 21 33.49 38.62 9.39
C ARG A 21 33.03 37.39 10.16
N VAL A 22 31.72 37.12 10.18
CA VAL A 22 31.16 35.90 10.75
C VAL A 22 31.62 34.72 9.89
N GLN A 23 32.58 33.95 10.41
CA GLN A 23 33.05 32.74 9.76
C GLN A 23 32.13 31.59 10.19
N ILE A 24 31.20 31.20 9.31
CA ILE A 24 30.42 29.98 9.50
C ILE A 24 31.39 28.81 9.31
N GLY A 25 31.79 28.20 10.42
CA GLY A 25 32.73 27.08 10.41
C GLY A 25 32.16 25.90 9.61
N ALA A 26 33.07 25.12 8.99
CA ALA A 26 32.70 23.95 8.19
C ALA A 26 31.78 22.97 8.95
N GLN A 27 31.91 22.88 10.28
CA GLN A 27 31.04 22.08 11.14
C GLN A 27 29.57 22.53 11.10
N VAL A 28 29.31 23.84 11.11
CA VAL A 28 27.94 24.38 11.05
C VAL A 28 27.31 24.10 9.68
N PHE A 29 28.10 24.20 8.61
CA PHE A 29 27.67 23.80 7.27
C PHE A 29 27.27 22.32 7.22
N TRP A 30 28.09 21.42 7.77
CA TRP A 30 27.78 19.99 7.82
C TRP A 30 26.54 19.67 8.65
N VAL A 31 26.36 20.31 9.79
CA VAL A 31 25.15 20.14 10.61
C VAL A 31 23.91 20.59 9.84
N LEU A 32 23.94 21.75 9.20
CA LEU A 32 22.83 22.25 8.38
C LEU A 32 22.54 21.32 7.20
N PHE A 33 23.58 20.79 6.56
CA PHE A 33 23.43 19.85 5.44
C PHE A 33 22.72 18.56 5.87
N VAL A 34 23.13 17.96 6.99
CA VAL A 34 22.50 16.74 7.52
C VAL A 34 21.04 17.01 7.91
N VAL A 35 20.77 18.13 8.58
CA VAL A 35 19.41 18.52 8.96
C VAL A 35 18.53 18.70 7.72
N GLN A 36 19.03 19.38 6.69
CA GLN A 36 18.31 19.57 5.43
C GLN A 36 18.03 18.23 4.74
N ALA A 37 19.02 17.34 4.65
CA ALA A 37 18.86 16.01 4.06
C ALA A 37 17.80 15.19 4.81
N LEU A 38 17.80 15.25 6.14
CA LEU A 38 16.81 14.57 6.97
C LEU A 38 15.39 15.09 6.69
N LEU A 39 15.21 16.41 6.61
CA LEU A 39 13.91 17.02 6.31
C LEU A 39 13.38 16.62 4.93
N VAL A 40 14.25 16.52 3.92
CA VAL A 40 13.87 16.07 2.58
C VAL A 40 13.41 14.62 2.60
N VAL A 41 14.14 13.73 3.29
CA VAL A 41 13.74 12.32 3.41
C VAL A 41 12.41 12.17 4.14
N ILE A 42 12.22 12.89 5.25
CA ILE A 42 10.96 12.88 5.99
C ILE A 42 9.83 13.39 5.10
N GLY A 43 10.01 14.54 4.44
CA GLY A 43 9.00 15.10 3.53
C GLY A 43 8.66 14.18 2.35
N ALA A 44 9.65 13.52 1.76
CA ALA A 44 9.43 12.57 0.67
C ALA A 44 8.65 11.34 1.15
N THR A 45 9.01 10.78 2.31
CA THR A 45 8.31 9.61 2.86
C THR A 45 6.88 9.92 3.28
N THR A 46 6.61 11.11 3.84
CA THR A 46 5.23 11.53 4.16
C THR A 46 4.42 11.79 2.89
N ALA A 47 5.00 12.43 1.88
CA ALA A 47 4.34 12.66 0.59
C ALA A 47 3.99 11.34 -0.11
N ILE A 48 4.91 10.36 -0.12
CA ILE A 48 4.64 9.03 -0.69
C ILE A 48 3.52 8.32 0.06
N ARG A 49 3.49 8.41 1.39
CA ARG A 49 2.41 7.84 2.22
C ARG A 49 1.07 8.56 2.04
N ALA A 50 1.10 9.83 1.66
CA ALA A 50 -0.09 10.63 1.40
C ALA A 50 -0.63 10.47 -0.04
N LEU A 51 0.08 9.77 -0.92
CA LEU A 51 -0.45 9.46 -2.25
C LEU A 51 -1.69 8.57 -2.09
N PRO A 52 -2.85 8.99 -2.60
CA PRO A 52 -4.01 8.12 -2.62
C PRO A 52 -3.68 6.91 -3.51
N VAL A 53 -3.84 5.71 -2.97
CA VAL A 53 -3.74 4.49 -3.77
C VAL A 53 -4.85 4.57 -4.82
N LEU A 54 -4.49 4.78 -6.08
CA LEU A 54 -5.49 4.79 -7.15
C LEU A 54 -6.23 3.44 -7.09
N PRO A 55 -7.58 3.45 -7.01
CA PRO A 55 -8.33 2.22 -7.10
C PRO A 55 -8.00 1.58 -8.45
N ALA A 56 -7.60 0.31 -8.44
CA ALA A 56 -7.43 -0.47 -9.66
C ALA A 56 -8.70 -0.29 -10.50
N ALA A 57 -8.54 0.06 -11.78
CA ALA A 57 -9.65 0.25 -12.69
C ALA A 57 -10.64 -0.92 -12.52
N ALA A 58 -11.91 -0.59 -12.27
CA ALA A 58 -12.95 -1.59 -12.05
C ALA A 58 -13.09 -2.45 -13.30
N VAL A 59 -12.34 -3.56 -13.36
CA VAL A 59 -12.60 -4.64 -14.30
C VAL A 59 -13.97 -5.16 -13.92
N VAL A 60 -14.98 -4.90 -14.76
CA VAL A 60 -16.30 -5.53 -14.62
C VAL A 60 -16.03 -7.02 -14.73
N PRO A 61 -16.17 -7.80 -13.65
CA PRO A 61 -15.81 -9.20 -13.72
C PRO A 61 -16.86 -9.89 -14.58
N ASP A 62 -16.41 -10.63 -15.60
CA ASP A 62 -17.28 -11.54 -16.32
C ASP A 62 -17.66 -12.69 -15.37
N TYR A 63 -18.85 -12.58 -14.77
CA TYR A 63 -19.35 -13.54 -13.81
C TYR A 63 -19.64 -14.91 -14.44
N GLY A 64 -19.74 -15.00 -15.77
CA GLY A 64 -19.80 -16.26 -16.50
C GLY A 64 -18.48 -17.03 -16.37
N LEU A 65 -17.35 -16.35 -16.52
CA LEU A 65 -16.02 -16.95 -16.34
C LEU A 65 -15.78 -17.37 -14.89
N VAL A 66 -16.24 -16.57 -13.92
CA VAL A 66 -16.13 -16.90 -12.49
C VAL A 66 -16.92 -18.19 -12.19
N ARG A 67 -18.14 -18.30 -12.73
CA ARG A 67 -18.98 -19.50 -12.60
C ARG A 67 -18.29 -20.73 -13.20
N GLU A 68 -17.80 -20.61 -14.42
CA GLU A 68 -17.13 -21.72 -15.10
C GLU A 68 -15.88 -22.17 -14.34
N ALA A 69 -15.09 -21.23 -13.83
CA ALA A 69 -13.93 -21.51 -13.01
C ALA A 69 -14.27 -22.27 -11.71
N VAL A 70 -15.41 -21.99 -11.08
CA VAL A 70 -15.90 -22.77 -9.93
C VAL A 70 -16.30 -24.18 -10.38
N LEU A 71 -17.10 -24.30 -11.45
CA LEU A 71 -17.57 -25.59 -11.93
C LEU A 71 -16.43 -26.51 -12.38
N GLN A 72 -15.41 -25.97 -13.06
CA GLN A 72 -14.23 -26.73 -13.45
C GLN A 72 -13.49 -27.30 -12.23
N ARG A 73 -13.40 -26.57 -11.12
CA ARG A 73 -12.78 -27.06 -9.87
C ARG A 73 -13.63 -28.13 -9.20
N VAL A 74 -14.93 -27.89 -9.09
CA VAL A 74 -15.88 -28.82 -8.47
C VAL A 74 -15.96 -30.14 -9.25
N ASN A 75 -15.88 -30.07 -10.58
CA ASN A 75 -15.90 -31.24 -11.46
C ASN A 75 -14.52 -31.90 -11.65
N GLY A 76 -13.48 -31.43 -10.95
CA GLY A 76 -12.12 -31.99 -11.02
C GLY A 76 -11.38 -31.73 -12.34
N GLN A 77 -11.87 -30.81 -13.16
CA GLN A 77 -11.23 -30.39 -14.42
C GLN A 77 -10.05 -29.42 -14.18
N THR A 78 -10.04 -28.75 -13.03
CA THR A 78 -8.90 -27.95 -12.55
C THR A 78 -8.27 -28.61 -11.33
N LEU A 79 -6.95 -28.58 -11.23
CA LEU A 79 -6.22 -29.05 -10.06
C LEU A 79 -6.55 -28.16 -8.85
N ASP A 80 -7.39 -28.67 -7.96
CA ASP A 80 -7.72 -28.04 -6.68
C ASP A 80 -7.39 -29.03 -5.55
N PRO A 81 -6.33 -28.79 -4.76
CA PRO A 81 -5.91 -29.75 -3.75
C PRO A 81 -6.97 -29.87 -2.66
N LEU A 82 -7.25 -31.10 -2.24
CA LEU A 82 -8.07 -31.37 -1.07
C LEU A 82 -7.29 -31.04 0.20
N VAL A 83 -7.87 -30.24 1.08
CA VAL A 83 -7.32 -29.87 2.38
C VAL A 83 -8.18 -30.45 3.50
N ASP A 84 -7.52 -30.88 4.58
CA ASP A 84 -8.22 -31.31 5.79
C ASP A 84 -8.81 -30.08 6.50
N VAL A 85 -10.13 -30.08 6.67
CA VAL A 85 -10.90 -28.99 7.32
C VAL A 85 -11.38 -29.37 8.73
N ALA A 86 -11.52 -30.67 8.98
CA ALA A 86 -11.79 -31.24 10.29
C ALA A 86 -11.26 -32.67 10.33
N ALA A 87 -11.30 -33.32 11.51
CA ALA A 87 -10.88 -34.72 11.64
C ALA A 87 -11.69 -35.62 10.70
N GLY A 88 -11.02 -36.15 9.66
CA GLY A 88 -11.63 -37.03 8.65
C GLY A 88 -12.45 -36.31 7.57
N VAL A 89 -12.50 -34.97 7.55
CA VAL A 89 -13.25 -34.19 6.56
C VAL A 89 -12.28 -33.43 5.65
N ARG A 90 -12.39 -33.68 4.34
CA ARG A 90 -11.61 -33.02 3.30
C ARG A 90 -12.51 -32.18 2.41
N ALA A 91 -12.04 -30.99 2.09
CA ALA A 91 -12.72 -30.08 1.17
C ALA A 91 -11.71 -29.52 0.16
N PRO A 92 -12.14 -29.11 -1.05
CA PRO A 92 -11.26 -28.41 -1.99
C PRO A 92 -10.69 -27.15 -1.35
N ALA A 93 -9.41 -26.87 -1.57
CA ALA A 93 -8.75 -25.69 -1.01
C ALA A 93 -9.45 -24.39 -1.43
N SER A 94 -9.98 -24.33 -2.66
CA SER A 94 -10.74 -23.18 -3.14
C SER A 94 -12.07 -22.96 -2.41
N SER A 95 -12.70 -24.01 -1.88
CA SER A 95 -13.91 -23.90 -1.07
C SER A 95 -13.65 -23.32 0.32
N VAL A 96 -12.41 -23.44 0.82
CA VAL A 96 -12.01 -23.00 2.17
C VAL A 96 -11.39 -21.60 2.12
N ARG A 97 -10.40 -21.43 1.22
CA ARG A 97 -9.58 -20.21 1.14
C ARG A 97 -10.02 -19.25 0.05
N GLY A 98 -11.01 -19.64 -0.76
CA GLY A 98 -11.39 -18.93 -1.98
C GLY A 98 -10.41 -19.23 -3.12
N PHE A 99 -10.73 -18.75 -4.31
CA PHE A 99 -9.82 -18.77 -5.46
C PHE A 99 -9.64 -17.36 -6.00
N SER A 100 -8.46 -17.07 -6.55
CA SER A 100 -8.20 -15.80 -7.21
C SER A 100 -8.49 -15.91 -8.71
N LEU A 101 -9.23 -14.94 -9.24
CA LEU A 101 -9.41 -14.74 -10.67
C LEU A 101 -9.31 -13.24 -10.95
N HIS A 102 -8.48 -12.85 -11.92
CA HIS A 102 -8.23 -11.45 -12.27
C HIS A 102 -7.86 -10.54 -11.07
N GLY A 103 -7.12 -11.07 -10.10
CA GLY A 103 -6.66 -10.31 -8.92
C GLY A 103 -7.71 -10.12 -7.82
N GLN A 104 -8.94 -10.62 -8.01
CA GLN A 104 -9.98 -10.65 -6.98
C GLN A 104 -10.10 -12.05 -6.39
N VAL A 105 -10.34 -12.15 -5.08
CA VAL A 105 -10.61 -13.42 -4.40
C VAL A 105 -12.11 -13.66 -4.36
N TYR A 106 -12.53 -14.80 -4.87
CA TYR A 106 -13.91 -15.26 -4.89
C TYR A 106 -14.07 -16.45 -3.94
N TYR A 107 -15.18 -16.44 -3.23
CA TYR A 107 -15.63 -17.52 -2.38
C TYR A 107 -16.94 -18.07 -2.95
N TYR A 108 -17.19 -19.35 -2.72
CA TYR A 108 -18.42 -19.97 -3.19
C TYR A 108 -18.93 -21.02 -2.20
N TYR A 109 -20.23 -21.25 -2.22
CA TYR A 109 -20.86 -22.36 -1.54
C TYR A 109 -22.10 -22.83 -2.31
N PHE A 110 -22.50 -24.07 -2.06
CA PHE A 110 -23.75 -24.62 -2.57
C PHE A 110 -24.79 -24.65 -1.44
N GLU A 111 -25.98 -24.12 -1.70
CA GLU A 111 -27.08 -24.20 -0.75
C GLU A 111 -27.46 -25.67 -0.50
N GLY A 112 -27.71 -26.03 0.76
CA GLY A 112 -28.01 -27.40 1.18
C GLY A 112 -26.80 -28.33 1.31
N ARG A 113 -25.58 -27.88 0.99
CA ARG A 113 -24.33 -28.64 1.22
C ARG A 113 -23.57 -28.13 2.43
N GLN A 114 -22.64 -28.94 2.95
CA GLN A 114 -21.75 -28.53 4.02
C GLN A 114 -20.85 -27.37 3.55
N ARG A 115 -20.72 -26.36 4.41
CA ARG A 115 -20.05 -25.08 4.11
C ARG A 115 -18.71 -24.99 4.82
N PHE A 116 -17.65 -24.72 4.07
CA PHE A 116 -16.30 -24.54 4.61
C PHE A 116 -15.74 -23.14 4.35
N ASP A 117 -16.55 -22.27 3.76
CA ASP A 117 -16.21 -20.90 3.40
C ASP A 117 -16.08 -19.99 4.64
N PRO A 118 -15.36 -18.85 4.55
CA PRO A 118 -15.18 -17.96 5.70
C PRO A 118 -16.48 -17.49 6.37
N LEU A 119 -17.58 -17.36 5.61
CA LEU A 119 -18.87 -16.94 6.18
C LEU A 119 -19.53 -18.03 7.03
N SER A 120 -19.19 -19.31 6.83
CA SER A 120 -19.68 -20.37 7.70
C SER A 120 -18.99 -20.37 9.06
N GLN A 121 -17.75 -19.91 9.11
CA GLN A 121 -16.95 -19.80 10.34
C GLN A 121 -17.20 -18.47 11.07
N GLN A 122 -17.43 -17.39 10.32
CA GLN A 122 -17.64 -16.05 10.86
C GLN A 122 -18.92 -15.41 10.28
N PRO A 123 -20.10 -15.76 10.82
CA PRO A 123 -21.39 -15.23 10.33
C PRO A 123 -21.49 -13.70 10.43
N SER A 124 -20.78 -13.08 11.39
CA SER A 124 -20.71 -11.62 11.56
C SER A 124 -20.11 -10.90 10.35
N SER A 125 -19.32 -11.60 9.52
CA SER A 125 -18.73 -11.06 8.30
C SER A 125 -19.70 -11.07 7.10
N ALA A 126 -20.94 -11.55 7.28
CA ALA A 126 -21.94 -11.57 6.20
C ALA A 126 -22.27 -10.16 5.66
N ASN A 127 -22.26 -9.13 6.52
CA ASN A 127 -22.45 -7.75 6.07
C ASN A 127 -21.28 -7.21 5.24
N GLN A 128 -20.13 -7.87 5.31
CA GLN A 128 -18.94 -7.58 4.51
C GLN A 128 -18.86 -8.48 3.28
N ALA A 129 -19.87 -9.30 2.99
CA ALA A 129 -19.89 -10.11 1.77
C ALA A 129 -20.78 -9.46 0.71
N ARG A 130 -20.22 -9.28 -0.49
CA ARG A 130 -20.98 -8.92 -1.68
C ARG A 130 -21.25 -10.19 -2.47
N VAL A 131 -22.52 -10.60 -2.58
CA VAL A 131 -22.92 -11.66 -3.49
C VAL A 131 -22.71 -11.17 -4.92
N VAL A 132 -21.97 -11.96 -5.68
CA VAL A 132 -21.54 -11.66 -7.04
C VAL A 132 -22.40 -12.41 -8.05
N LEU A 133 -22.71 -13.67 -7.75
CA LEU A 133 -23.55 -14.51 -8.59
C LEU A 133 -24.35 -15.46 -7.70
N ARG A 134 -25.62 -15.67 -8.06
CA ARG A 134 -26.43 -16.77 -7.55
C ARG A 134 -27.00 -17.52 -8.73
N ASP A 135 -26.55 -18.75 -8.92
CA ASP A 135 -26.95 -19.61 -10.03
C ASP A 135 -27.83 -20.75 -9.52
N GLN A 136 -29.03 -20.87 -10.09
CA GLN A 136 -30.01 -21.91 -9.79
C GLN A 136 -30.08 -22.98 -10.89
N GLY A 137 -29.19 -22.95 -11.89
CA GLY A 137 -29.22 -23.87 -13.03
C GLY A 137 -28.71 -25.28 -12.76
N GLY A 138 -28.22 -25.58 -11.55
CA GLY A 138 -27.70 -26.90 -11.17
C GLY A 138 -28.58 -27.62 -10.13
N GLU A 139 -28.12 -28.80 -9.69
CA GLU A 139 -28.79 -29.59 -8.63
C GLU A 139 -28.91 -28.85 -7.29
N ALA A 140 -28.00 -27.91 -7.04
CA ALA A 140 -27.99 -27.06 -5.86
C ALA A 140 -27.68 -25.63 -6.28
N THR A 141 -28.30 -24.65 -5.62
CA THR A 141 -28.02 -23.23 -5.86
C THR A 141 -26.56 -22.94 -5.53
N LEU A 142 -25.80 -22.49 -6.53
CA LEU A 142 -24.44 -22.02 -6.38
C LEU A 142 -24.46 -20.53 -6.03
N VAL A 143 -23.88 -20.17 -4.88
CA VAL A 143 -23.68 -18.78 -4.48
C VAL A 143 -22.20 -18.46 -4.55
N ILE A 144 -21.84 -17.42 -5.29
CA ILE A 144 -20.49 -16.88 -5.39
C ILE A 144 -20.49 -15.47 -4.81
N TYR A 145 -19.54 -15.17 -3.96
CA TYR A 145 -19.42 -13.87 -3.30
C TYR A 145 -17.96 -13.44 -3.16
N THR A 146 -17.76 -12.15 -2.90
CA THR A 146 -16.47 -11.58 -2.52
C THR A 146 -16.59 -10.93 -1.15
N LEU A 147 -15.49 -10.92 -0.40
CA LEU A 147 -15.40 -10.10 0.81
C LEU A 147 -15.06 -8.66 0.43
N ILE A 148 -15.82 -7.73 0.96
CA ILE A 148 -15.58 -6.29 0.93
C ILE A 148 -14.60 -6.04 2.07
N SER A 149 -13.31 -5.94 1.76
CA SER A 149 -12.35 -5.44 2.74
C SER A 149 -12.68 -3.98 3.00
N GLU A 150 -13.22 -3.65 4.17
CA GLU A 150 -13.10 -2.29 4.68
C GLU A 150 -11.60 -2.04 4.85
N ARG A 151 -11.10 -0.99 4.19
CA ARG A 151 -9.74 -0.52 4.30
C ARG A 151 -9.74 0.76 5.11
#